data_AF-A0A820AFE6-F1
#
_entry.id   AF-A0A820AFE6-F1
#
_cell.length_a   1.000
_cell.length_b   1.000
_cell.length_c   1.000
_cell.angle_alpha   90.00
_cell.angle_beta   90.00
_cell.angle_gamma   90.00
#
_symmetry.space_group_name_H-M   'P 1'
#
loop_
_entity.id
_entity.type
_entity.pdbx_description
1 polymer ?
#
loop_
_entity_poly.entity_id
_entity_poly.type
_entity_poly.pdbx_seq_one_letter_code
_entity_poly.pdbx_strand_id
1 'polypeptide(L)' 'MSDKASSFLLALPIDLVYSILDNVDEFTILCSVRNVCARLNTIIDTYYRYQ' A
#
# COMPACT_ATOMS: atom_id res chain seq x y z
N MET A 1 -0.43 22.06 -9.22
CA MET A 1 0.82 21.32 -8.98
C MET A 1 0.49 20.09 -8.13
N SER A 2 0.29 18.89 -8.71
CA SER A 2 0.39 17.62 -7.96
C SER A 2 0.31 16.37 -8.84
N ASP A 3 1.06 16.29 -9.95
CA ASP A 3 1.12 15.04 -10.75
C ASP A 3 2.35 14.16 -10.42
N LYS A 4 3.33 14.69 -9.68
CA LYS A 4 4.58 13.97 -9.39
C LYS A 4 4.49 12.95 -8.25
N ALA A 5 3.72 13.23 -7.20
CA ALA A 5 3.63 12.34 -6.03
C ALA A 5 2.93 11.01 -6.37
N SER A 6 1.92 11.08 -7.22
CA SER A 6 1.12 9.94 -7.68
C SER A 6 1.96 8.86 -8.37
N SER A 7 3.00 9.28 -9.10
CA SER A 7 3.90 8.37 -9.82
C SER A 7 4.86 7.63 -8.90
N PHE A 8 5.28 8.22 -7.77
CA PHE A 8 6.34 7.66 -6.95
C PHE A 8 5.87 6.43 -6.17
N LEU A 9 4.73 6.51 -5.49
CA LEU A 9 4.19 5.38 -4.72
C LEU A 9 3.84 4.18 -5.62
N LEU A 10 3.39 4.43 -6.86
CA LEU A 10 3.08 3.39 -7.84
C LEU A 10 4.35 2.69 -8.37
N ALA A 11 5.49 3.37 -8.35
CA ALA A 11 6.77 2.85 -8.83
C ALA A 11 7.62 2.20 -7.73
N LEU A 12 7.21 2.26 -6.45
CA LEU A 12 7.97 1.66 -5.36
C LEU A 12 8.05 0.13 -5.50
N PRO A 13 9.22 -0.49 -5.31
CA PRO A 13 9.35 -1.93 -5.13
C PRO A 13 8.38 -2.46 -4.07
N ILE A 14 7.83 -3.65 -4.29
CA ILE A 14 6.81 -4.23 -3.40
C ILE A 14 7.35 -4.44 -1.98
N ASP A 15 8.62 -4.81 -1.83
CA ASP A 15 9.25 -5.01 -0.53
C ASP A 15 9.27 -3.74 0.31
N LEU A 16 9.51 -2.58 -0.34
CA LEU A 16 9.44 -1.28 0.35
C LEU A 16 8.00 -0.92 0.73
N VAL A 17 7.02 -1.31 -0.08
CA VAL A 17 5.60 -1.12 0.29
C VAL A 17 5.26 -1.96 1.51
N TYR A 18 5.70 -3.23 1.57
CA TYR A 18 5.52 -4.06 2.75
C TYR A 18 6.19 -3.49 3.99
N SER A 19 7.43 -3.00 3.90
CA SER A 19 8.09 -2.33 5.04
C SER A 19 7.34 -1.09 5.52
N ILE A 20 6.65 -0.36 4.63
CA ILE A 20 5.77 0.74 5.05
C ILE A 20 4.56 0.20 5.80
N LEU A 21 3.91 -0.85 5.27
CA LEU A 21 2.74 -1.48 5.89
C LEU A 21 3.05 -2.09 7.26
N ASP A 22 4.25 -2.65 7.46
CA ASP A 22 4.70 -3.16 8.77
C ASP A 22 4.68 -2.10 9.89
N ASN A 23 4.69 -0.81 9.53
CA ASN A 23 4.66 0.33 10.46
C ASN A 23 3.27 0.97 10.60
N VAL A 24 2.23 0.36 10.01
CA VAL A 24 0.85 0.84 10.03
C VAL A 24 -0.03 -0.23 10.68
N ASP A 25 -0.98 0.18 11.52
CA ASP A 25 -1.89 -0.77 12.16
C ASP A 25 -2.84 -1.42 11.15
N GLU A 26 -3.24 -2.67 11.43
CA GLU A 26 -4.06 -3.48 10.54
C GLU A 26 -5.40 -2.81 10.18
N PHE A 27 -6.03 -2.17 11.17
CA PHE A 27 -7.30 -1.47 10.95
C PHE A 27 -7.13 -0.31 9.96
N THR A 28 -6.08 0.50 10.11
CA THR A 28 -5.75 1.57 9.17
C THR A 28 -5.44 1.03 7.77
N ILE A 29 -4.73 -0.09 7.66
CA ILE A 29 -4.45 -0.73 6.37
C ILE A 29 -5.75 -1.14 5.66
N LEU A 30 -6.66 -1.81 6.37
CA LEU A 30 -7.90 -2.34 5.80
C LEU A 30 -8.92 -1.25 5.48
N CYS A 31 -9.07 -0.25 6.34
CA CYS A 31 -10.10 0.79 6.16
C CYS A 31 -9.61 1.95 5.28
N SER A 32 -8.33 2.32 5.37
CA SER A 32 -7.79 3.51 4.69
C SER A 32 -6.94 3.14 3.47
N VAL A 33 -5.91 2.31 3.65
CA VAL A 33 -4.91 2.06 2.58
C VAL A 33 -5.50 1.23 1.44
N ARG A 34 -6.34 0.24 1.76
CA ARG A 34 -7.05 -0.59 0.78
C ARG A 34 -7.83 0.27 -0.23
N ASN A 35 -8.50 1.31 0.23
CA ASN A 35 -9.38 2.13 -0.62
C ASN A 35 -8.65 3.23 -1.41
N VAL A 36 -7.31 3.32 -1.38
CA VAL A 36 -6.55 4.38 -2.06
C VAL A 36 -6.44 4.15 -3.57
N CYS A 37 -5.99 2.97 -3.99
CA CYS A 37 -5.83 2.66 -5.41
C CYS A 37 -5.83 1.15 -5.68
N ALA A 38 -6.13 0.78 -6.92
CA ALA A 38 -6.17 -0.63 -7.35
C ALA A 38 -4.88 -1.40 -7.05
N ARG A 39 -3.71 -0.73 -7.17
CA ARG A 39 -2.42 -1.36 -6.86
C ARG A 39 -2.28 -1.70 -5.39
N LEU A 40 -2.62 -0.77 -4.48
CA LEU A 40 -2.55 -1.01 -3.04
C LEU A 40 -3.57 -2.05 -2.59
N ASN A 41 -4.77 -2.05 -3.19
CA ASN A 41 -5.75 -3.13 -3.02
C ASN A 41 -5.13 -4.51 -3.26
N THR A 42 -4.51 -4.72 -4.43
CA THR A 42 -3.88 -6.00 -4.77
C THR A 42 -2.74 -6.36 -3.82
N ILE A 43 -1.91 -5.39 -3.43
CA ILE A 43 -0.79 -5.61 -2.50
C ILE A 43 -1.31 -6.03 -1.12
N ILE A 44 -2.36 -5.39 -0.61
CA ILE A 44 -2.94 -5.71 0.70
C ILE A 44 -3.59 -7.10 0.68
N ASP A 45 -4.30 -7.45 -0.38
CA ASP A 45 -4.90 -8.79 -0.54
C ASP A 45 -3.82 -9.90 -0.52
N THR A 46 -2.60 -9.62 -1.00
CA THR A 46 -1.47 -10.55 -0.89
C THR A 46 -0.73 -10.48 0.44
N TYR A 47 -0.60 -9.30 1.04
CA TYR A 47 0.13 -9.08 2.29
C TYR A 47 -0.46 -9.89 3.45
N TYR A 48 -1.79 -9.84 3.63
CA TYR A 48 -2.48 -10.59 4.68
C TYR A 48 -2.63 -12.09 4.42
N ARG A 49 -2.36 -12.55 3.19
CA ARG A 49 -2.45 -13.98 2.86
C ARG A 49 -1.24 -14.77 3.41
N TYR A 50 -0.15 -14.08 3.77
CA TYR A 50 1.10 -14.70 4.23
C TYR A 50 1.51 -14.35 5.67
N GLN A 51 0.73 -13.54 6.39
CA GLN A 51 0.80 -13.45 7.85
C GLN A 51 0.00 -14.61 8.49
#